data_AF-A0A6L5FME3-F1
#
_entry.id   AF-A0A6L5FME3-F1
#
_cell.length_a   1.000
_cell.length_b   1.000
_cell.length_c   1.000
_cell.angle_alpha   90.00
_cell.angle_beta   90.00
_cell.angle_gamma   90.00
#
_symmetry.space_group_name_H-M   'P 1'
#
loop_
_entity.id
_entity.type
_entity.pdbx_description
1 polymer ?
#
loop_
_entity_poly.entity_id
_entity_poly.type
_entity_poly.pdbx_seq_one_letter_code
_entity_poly.pdbx_strand_id
1 'polypeptide(L)'
;MTALVRYETAKSALAEARSVDEVKDIRDKAEAVRAYARMANDTELEADAAELRLRAERRMGILLADMKARGELHAGGRPKTGSAEEPVSKVRLSDLDVDKKLSVRCQRVGGIAERAFEAMIARTRQRIADGAGRLINIDADTESKKLRRAQRERELAERQRALPERRYGVIYADPEWKHVPWSETGMRKAADNHYPTQATDEICKRPVGEIAEQDCVLFLWATVPMLPDALRVMAAWSFKYRSHAVWRKIYPGKQQGMGYWFRINHELLLIGTRGTIPCPAPGENWGSVFEEPVGKHSAKPDRFYELIEAYFPNLPKIELNARRERLGWDAWGNESPQPTDAVGEAIDHDPETGEIIDGERYSIADGREEGTEAQEIQSDGAPDIRRSGTCGQAGAAGEESGGREVIAPATVTAATAGEIEEIPAFLRRGDAACPVEGR
;
A
#
# COMPACT_ATOMS: atom_id res chain seq x y z
N MET A 1 -12.58 -51.64 3.60
CA MET A 1 -12.57 -50.48 2.67
C MET A 1 -11.16 -49.92 2.66
N THR A 2 -10.47 -49.92 1.53
CA THR A 2 -9.06 -49.46 1.42
C THR A 2 -8.97 -47.94 1.54
N ALA A 3 -7.78 -47.40 1.84
CA ALA A 3 -7.55 -45.95 1.94
C ALA A 3 -7.94 -45.21 0.64
N LEU A 4 -7.59 -45.79 -0.52
CA LEU A 4 -7.96 -45.28 -1.85
C LEU A 4 -9.49 -45.17 -2.03
N VAL A 5 -10.26 -46.17 -1.57
CA VAL A 5 -11.73 -46.15 -1.68
C VAL A 5 -12.34 -45.05 -0.82
N ARG A 6 -11.77 -44.78 0.37
CA ARG A 6 -12.22 -43.68 1.23
C ARG A 6 -11.93 -42.31 0.62
N TYR A 7 -10.78 -42.16 -0.05
CA TYR A 7 -10.40 -40.93 -0.74
C TYR A 7 -11.33 -40.62 -1.92
N GLU A 8 -11.59 -41.61 -2.79
CA GLU A 8 -12.51 -41.44 -3.93
C GLU A 8 -13.94 -41.16 -3.46
N THR A 9 -14.38 -41.81 -2.38
CA THR A 9 -15.69 -41.51 -1.76
C THR A 9 -15.76 -40.06 -1.27
N ALA A 10 -14.70 -39.56 -0.63
CA ALA A 10 -14.64 -38.17 -0.16
C ALA A 10 -14.61 -37.15 -1.31
N LYS A 11 -13.98 -37.49 -2.44
CA LYS A 11 -14.03 -36.69 -3.68
C LYS A 11 -15.45 -36.61 -4.25
N SER A 12 -16.17 -37.73 -4.30
CA SER A 12 -17.57 -37.76 -4.75
C SER A 12 -18.45 -36.91 -3.84
N ALA A 13 -18.32 -37.08 -2.51
CA ALA A 13 -19.05 -36.29 -1.53
C ALA A 13 -18.81 -34.78 -1.68
N LEU A 14 -17.58 -34.37 -1.97
CA LEU A 14 -17.25 -32.96 -2.23
C LEU A 14 -17.89 -32.44 -3.53
N ALA A 15 -17.94 -33.26 -4.58
CA ALA A 15 -18.57 -32.87 -5.84
C ALA A 15 -20.10 -32.72 -5.69
N GLU A 16 -20.71 -33.53 -4.84
CA GLU A 16 -22.15 -33.52 -4.54
C GLU A 16 -22.55 -32.39 -3.60
N ALA A 17 -21.65 -31.93 -2.74
CA ALA A 17 -21.90 -30.84 -1.78
C ALA A 17 -22.35 -29.54 -2.49
N ARG A 18 -23.47 -28.97 -2.00
CA ARG A 18 -24.12 -27.79 -2.59
C ARG A 18 -24.14 -26.59 -1.66
N SER A 19 -23.91 -26.79 -0.36
CA SER A 19 -23.86 -25.73 0.64
C SER A 19 -22.43 -25.48 1.14
N VAL A 20 -22.19 -24.27 1.66
CA VAL A 20 -20.89 -23.89 2.24
C VAL A 20 -20.56 -24.76 3.45
N ASP A 21 -21.55 -25.11 4.28
CA ASP A 21 -21.37 -25.87 5.52
C ASP A 21 -20.96 -27.32 5.25
N GLU A 22 -21.59 -27.99 4.26
CA GLU A 22 -21.20 -29.33 3.82
C GLU A 22 -19.75 -29.36 3.32
N VAL A 23 -19.37 -28.37 2.51
CA VAL A 23 -18.00 -28.26 1.99
C VAL A 23 -17.00 -27.97 3.11
N LYS A 24 -17.39 -27.18 4.11
CA LYS A 24 -16.57 -26.86 5.29
C LYS A 24 -16.30 -28.10 6.13
N ASP A 25 -17.32 -28.92 6.39
CA ASP A 25 -17.16 -30.16 7.14
C ASP A 25 -16.16 -31.12 6.46
N ILE A 26 -16.27 -31.29 5.13
CA ILE A 26 -15.30 -32.08 4.35
C ILE A 26 -13.89 -31.49 4.45
N ARG A 27 -13.77 -30.16 4.35
CA ARG A 27 -12.49 -29.44 4.48
C ARG A 27 -11.84 -29.68 5.85
N ASP A 28 -12.61 -29.57 6.92
CA ASP A 28 -12.13 -29.68 8.30
C ASP A 28 -11.72 -31.13 8.62
N LYS A 29 -12.49 -32.11 8.14
CA LYS A 29 -12.12 -33.53 8.20
C LYS A 29 -10.84 -33.81 7.42
N ALA A 30 -10.69 -33.26 6.21
CA ALA A 30 -9.46 -33.41 5.42
C ALA A 30 -8.24 -32.79 6.14
N GLU A 31 -8.39 -31.66 6.83
CA GLU A 31 -7.31 -31.07 7.63
C GLU A 31 -6.90 -31.97 8.81
N ALA A 32 -7.87 -32.55 9.51
CA ALA A 32 -7.61 -33.46 10.61
C ALA A 32 -6.86 -34.72 10.14
N VAL A 33 -7.30 -35.31 9.02
CA VAL A 33 -6.61 -36.46 8.41
C VAL A 33 -5.18 -36.09 8.01
N ARG A 34 -4.97 -34.90 7.41
CA ARG A 34 -3.60 -34.47 7.06
C ARG A 34 -2.70 -34.36 8.28
N ALA A 35 -3.19 -33.74 9.36
CA ALA A 35 -2.42 -33.58 10.59
C ALA A 35 -2.03 -34.95 11.18
N TYR A 36 -2.95 -35.91 11.17
CA TYR A 36 -2.69 -37.27 11.61
C TYR A 36 -1.69 -38.00 10.71
N ALA A 37 -1.87 -37.95 9.38
CA ALA A 37 -0.98 -38.57 8.40
C ALA A 37 0.46 -38.08 8.54
N ARG A 38 0.62 -36.77 8.77
CA ARG A 38 1.92 -36.15 9.05
C ARG A 38 2.58 -36.70 10.32
N MET A 39 1.81 -36.86 11.41
CA MET A 39 2.33 -37.45 12.65
C MET A 39 2.72 -38.92 12.46
N ALA A 40 2.01 -39.64 11.59
CA ALA A 40 2.29 -41.03 11.22
C ALA A 40 3.41 -41.17 10.17
N ASN A 41 3.97 -40.08 9.65
CA ASN A 41 4.90 -40.05 8.51
C ASN A 41 4.35 -40.77 7.25
N ASP A 42 3.02 -40.74 7.06
CA ASP A 42 2.35 -41.27 5.88
C ASP A 42 2.20 -40.15 4.84
N THR A 43 3.19 -40.06 3.94
CA THR A 43 3.28 -38.98 2.94
C THR A 43 2.21 -39.06 1.86
N GLU A 44 1.73 -40.26 1.53
CA GLU A 44 0.69 -40.47 0.52
C GLU A 44 -0.67 -40.02 1.07
N LEU A 45 -1.01 -40.45 2.30
CA LEU A 45 -2.23 -40.00 2.97
C LEU A 45 -2.19 -38.49 3.28
N GLU A 46 -1.01 -37.94 3.61
CA GLU A 46 -0.84 -36.50 3.79
C GLU A 46 -1.12 -35.74 2.49
N ALA A 47 -0.62 -36.24 1.35
CA ALA A 47 -0.82 -35.63 0.03
C ALA A 47 -2.29 -35.69 -0.42
N ASP A 48 -2.97 -36.82 -0.24
CA ASP A 48 -4.38 -37.00 -0.57
C ASP A 48 -5.28 -36.10 0.28
N ALA A 49 -5.02 -36.03 1.59
CA ALA A 49 -5.76 -35.15 2.49
C ALA A 49 -5.53 -33.67 2.17
N ALA A 50 -4.30 -33.29 1.78
CA ALA A 50 -3.98 -31.94 1.34
C ALA A 50 -4.70 -31.54 0.05
N GLU A 51 -4.76 -32.44 -0.93
CA GLU A 51 -5.49 -32.24 -2.18
C GLU A 51 -6.99 -32.06 -1.91
N LEU A 52 -7.59 -32.96 -1.14
CA LEU A 52 -9.01 -32.91 -0.81
C LEU A 52 -9.37 -31.59 -0.11
N ARG A 53 -8.53 -31.14 0.82
CA ARG A 53 -8.71 -29.84 1.48
C ARG A 53 -8.67 -28.67 0.50
N LEU A 54 -7.70 -28.65 -0.42
CA LEU A 54 -7.57 -27.58 -1.42
C LEU A 54 -8.76 -27.55 -2.38
N ARG A 55 -9.25 -28.72 -2.80
CA ARG A 55 -10.47 -28.83 -3.62
C ARG A 55 -11.69 -28.33 -2.86
N ALA A 56 -11.81 -28.64 -1.57
CA ALA A 56 -12.90 -28.13 -0.73
C ALA A 56 -12.82 -26.60 -0.54
N GLU A 57 -11.62 -26.05 -0.31
CA GLU A 57 -11.41 -24.60 -0.24
C GLU A 57 -11.79 -23.89 -1.55
N ARG A 58 -11.47 -24.48 -2.71
CA ARG A 58 -11.87 -23.97 -4.04
C ARG A 58 -13.39 -23.97 -4.20
N ARG A 59 -14.03 -25.11 -3.92
CA ARG A 59 -15.49 -25.27 -4.03
C ARG A 59 -16.22 -24.28 -3.13
N MET A 60 -15.77 -24.13 -1.89
CA MET A 60 -16.30 -23.14 -0.95
C MET A 60 -16.16 -21.72 -1.49
N GLY A 61 -15.03 -21.39 -2.12
CA GLY A 61 -14.80 -20.10 -2.75
C GLY A 61 -15.78 -19.77 -3.87
N ILE A 62 -16.09 -20.76 -4.70
CA ILE A 62 -17.07 -20.65 -5.79
C ILE A 62 -18.47 -20.43 -5.20
N LEU A 63 -18.88 -21.24 -4.23
CA LEU A 63 -20.19 -21.08 -3.56
C LEU A 63 -20.34 -19.71 -2.88
N LEU A 64 -19.31 -19.24 -2.17
CA LEU A 64 -19.32 -17.91 -1.55
C LEU A 64 -19.40 -16.78 -2.58
N ALA A 65 -18.73 -16.92 -3.73
CA ALA A 65 -18.82 -15.97 -4.82
C ALA A 65 -20.22 -15.96 -5.45
N ASP A 66 -20.83 -17.13 -5.65
CA ASP A 66 -22.18 -17.28 -6.16
C ASP A 66 -23.23 -16.69 -5.20
N MET A 67 -23.15 -17.00 -3.89
CA MET A 67 -24.02 -16.41 -2.86
C MET A 67 -23.90 -14.88 -2.83
N LYS A 68 -22.68 -14.35 -3.02
CA LYS A 68 -22.45 -12.91 -3.11
C LYS A 68 -23.07 -12.32 -4.38
N ALA A 69 -22.94 -13.00 -5.52
CA ALA A 69 -23.53 -12.57 -6.79
C ALA A 69 -25.07 -12.55 -6.75
N ARG A 70 -25.67 -13.49 -6.00
CA ARG A 70 -27.13 -13.54 -5.75
C ARG A 70 -27.62 -12.57 -4.68
N GLY A 71 -26.72 -11.84 -4.01
CA GLY A 71 -27.06 -10.90 -2.95
C GLY A 71 -27.47 -11.56 -1.62
N GLU A 72 -27.28 -12.88 -1.49
CA GLU A 72 -27.64 -13.69 -0.32
C GLU A 72 -26.61 -13.52 0.82
N LEU A 73 -25.38 -13.11 0.50
CA LEU A 73 -24.30 -12.90 1.46
C LEU A 73 -24.22 -11.44 1.93
N HIS A 74 -24.16 -11.23 3.26
CA HIS A 74 -24.02 -9.89 3.82
C HIS A 74 -22.64 -9.26 3.47
N ALA A 75 -22.65 -8.12 2.77
CA ALA A 75 -21.44 -7.49 2.23
C ALA A 75 -20.46 -6.90 3.28
N GLY A 76 -20.92 -6.71 4.52
CA GLY A 76 -20.13 -6.10 5.59
C GLY A 76 -19.93 -4.59 5.39
N GLY A 77 -20.25 -3.80 6.41
CA GLY A 77 -20.18 -2.34 6.39
C GLY A 77 -21.02 -1.72 7.50
N ARG A 78 -20.75 -0.46 7.87
CA ARG A 78 -21.61 0.30 8.78
C ARG A 78 -22.97 0.52 8.08
N PRO A 79 -24.12 0.21 8.71
CA PRO A 79 -25.41 0.42 8.06
C PRO A 79 -25.57 1.88 7.63
N LYS A 80 -25.97 2.12 6.38
CA LYS A 80 -26.43 3.44 5.95
C LYS A 80 -27.76 3.70 6.66
N THR A 81 -27.82 4.77 7.44
CA THR A 81 -29.07 5.25 8.05
C THR A 81 -30.03 5.61 6.92
N GLY A 82 -31.16 4.91 6.78
CA GLY A 82 -32.31 5.41 6.03
C GLY A 82 -32.72 4.75 4.72
N SER A 83 -32.64 3.43 4.54
CA SER A 83 -33.49 2.75 3.54
C SER A 83 -34.37 1.69 4.19
N ALA A 84 -35.67 1.98 4.23
CA ALA A 84 -36.73 1.10 4.69
C ALA A 84 -37.16 0.15 3.56
N GLU A 85 -36.25 -0.71 3.13
CA GLU A 85 -36.60 -1.92 2.37
C GLU A 85 -36.39 -3.11 3.30
N GLU A 86 -37.41 -3.95 3.45
CA GLU A 86 -37.33 -5.15 4.28
C GLU A 86 -36.11 -5.98 3.85
N PRO A 87 -35.13 -6.21 4.75
CA PRO A 87 -33.93 -6.93 4.36
C PRO A 87 -34.32 -8.39 4.17
N VAL A 88 -34.25 -8.88 2.93
CA VAL A 88 -34.07 -10.32 2.67
C VAL A 88 -32.99 -10.78 3.63
N SER A 89 -33.28 -11.78 4.47
CA SER A 89 -32.39 -12.29 5.52
C SER A 89 -31.03 -12.71 4.91
N LYS A 90 -30.09 -11.77 4.81
CA LYS A 90 -28.76 -12.02 4.26
C LYS A 90 -27.96 -12.84 5.25
N VAL A 91 -27.49 -14.00 4.80
CA VAL A 91 -26.65 -14.91 5.59
C VAL A 91 -25.35 -14.20 5.90
N ARG A 92 -24.92 -14.23 7.17
CA ARG A 92 -23.61 -13.75 7.60
C ARG A 92 -22.60 -14.89 7.53
N LEU A 93 -21.33 -14.54 7.40
CA LEU A 93 -20.24 -15.53 7.44
C LEU A 93 -20.22 -16.31 8.78
N SER A 94 -20.60 -15.66 9.88
CA SER A 94 -20.75 -16.30 11.19
C SER A 94 -21.81 -17.39 11.21
N ASP A 95 -22.86 -17.23 10.41
CA ASP A 95 -23.99 -18.17 10.37
C ASP A 95 -23.61 -19.45 9.61
N LEU A 96 -22.56 -19.39 8.80
CA LEU A 96 -21.93 -20.51 8.08
C LEU A 96 -20.70 -21.09 8.83
N ASP A 97 -20.44 -20.63 10.06
CA ASP A 97 -19.22 -20.94 10.83
C ASP A 97 -17.90 -20.63 10.07
N VAL A 98 -17.93 -19.73 9.08
CA VAL A 98 -16.76 -19.37 8.27
C VAL A 98 -16.15 -18.07 8.78
N ASP A 99 -14.89 -18.12 9.22
CA ASP A 99 -14.17 -16.90 9.58
C ASP A 99 -13.81 -16.05 8.34
N LYS A 100 -13.63 -14.73 8.54
CA LYS A 100 -13.34 -13.80 7.43
C LYS A 100 -12.06 -14.14 6.66
N LYS A 101 -11.01 -14.64 7.33
CA LYS A 101 -9.74 -15.01 6.68
C LYS A 101 -9.93 -16.26 5.83
N LEU A 102 -10.65 -17.26 6.34
CA LEU A 102 -11.01 -18.45 5.57
C LEU A 102 -11.83 -18.08 4.34
N SER A 103 -12.86 -17.24 4.50
CA SER A 103 -13.69 -16.76 3.38
C SER A 103 -12.88 -16.07 2.28
N VAL A 104 -12.00 -15.13 2.64
CA VAL A 104 -11.12 -14.42 1.69
C VAL A 104 -10.21 -15.40 0.95
N ARG A 105 -9.62 -16.35 1.68
CA ARG A 105 -8.75 -17.38 1.11
C ARG A 105 -9.51 -18.27 0.13
N CYS A 106 -10.65 -18.83 0.53
CA CYS A 106 -11.48 -19.70 -0.30
C CYS A 106 -11.91 -18.99 -1.58
N GLN A 107 -12.46 -17.78 -1.50
CA GLN A 107 -12.85 -16.99 -2.68
C GLN A 107 -11.67 -16.74 -3.63
N ARG A 108 -10.45 -16.51 -3.10
CA ARG A 108 -9.24 -16.41 -3.93
C ARG A 108 -8.91 -17.74 -4.62
N VAL A 109 -8.99 -18.88 -3.93
CA VAL A 109 -8.74 -20.22 -4.54
C VAL A 109 -9.79 -20.54 -5.60
N GLY A 110 -11.06 -20.19 -5.34
CA GLY A 110 -12.17 -20.34 -6.26
C GLY A 110 -11.98 -19.57 -7.57
N GLY A 111 -11.37 -18.38 -7.51
CA GLY A 111 -11.08 -17.55 -8.69
C GLY A 111 -9.87 -18.01 -9.54
N ILE A 112 -9.12 -19.04 -9.12
CA ILE A 112 -7.98 -19.54 -9.90
C ILE A 112 -8.50 -20.31 -11.13
N ALA A 113 -7.91 -20.10 -12.31
CA ALA A 113 -8.26 -20.89 -13.49
C ALA A 113 -7.97 -22.39 -13.27
N GLU A 114 -8.83 -23.29 -13.77
CA GLU A 114 -8.76 -24.73 -13.52
C GLU A 114 -7.37 -25.33 -13.78
N ARG A 115 -6.76 -24.99 -14.92
CA ARG A 115 -5.39 -25.44 -15.27
C ARG A 115 -4.33 -25.02 -14.24
N ALA A 116 -4.43 -23.79 -13.72
CA ALA A 116 -3.49 -23.28 -12.73
C ALA A 116 -3.73 -23.91 -11.35
N PHE A 117 -4.98 -24.26 -11.04
CA PHE A 117 -5.35 -24.96 -9.81
C PHE A 117 -4.83 -26.39 -9.80
N GLU A 118 -5.02 -27.16 -10.88
CA GLU A 118 -4.47 -28.53 -10.98
C GLU A 118 -2.93 -28.54 -10.88
N ALA A 119 -2.26 -27.56 -11.49
CA ALA A 119 -0.81 -27.40 -11.32
C ALA A 119 -0.41 -27.08 -9.87
N MET A 120 -1.24 -26.35 -9.12
CA MET A 120 -1.03 -26.08 -7.69
C MET A 120 -1.19 -27.35 -6.83
N ILE A 121 -2.18 -28.18 -7.13
CA ILE A 121 -2.37 -29.50 -6.49
C ILE A 121 -1.14 -30.37 -6.73
N ALA A 122 -0.70 -30.51 -7.98
CA ALA A 122 0.46 -31.32 -8.34
C ALA A 122 1.74 -30.88 -7.59
N ARG A 123 2.01 -29.57 -7.55
CA ARG A 123 3.14 -29.01 -6.78
C ARG A 123 3.02 -29.29 -5.28
N THR A 124 1.81 -29.23 -4.72
CA THR A 124 1.59 -29.48 -3.30
C THR A 124 1.87 -30.94 -2.96
N ARG A 125 1.40 -31.89 -3.78
CA ARG A 125 1.70 -33.32 -3.62
C ARG A 125 3.20 -33.60 -3.70
N GLN A 126 3.90 -33.04 -4.70
CA GLN A 126 5.34 -33.21 -4.83
C GLN A 126 6.10 -32.72 -3.60
N ARG A 127 5.74 -31.54 -3.06
CA ARG A 127 6.39 -30.99 -1.87
C ARG A 127 6.19 -31.83 -0.60
N ILE A 128 5.03 -32.48 -0.47
CA ILE A 128 4.75 -33.39 0.64
C ILE A 128 5.62 -34.65 0.50
N ALA A 129 5.73 -35.19 -0.72
CA ALA A 129 6.64 -36.29 -1.02
C ALA A 129 8.11 -35.93 -0.73
N ASP A 130 8.52 -34.70 -1.03
CA ASP A 130 9.89 -34.19 -0.78
C ASP A 130 10.15 -33.85 0.71
N GLY A 131 9.19 -34.06 1.62
CA GLY A 131 9.34 -33.76 3.06
C GLY A 131 9.33 -32.27 3.42
N ALA A 132 8.99 -31.38 2.48
CA ALA A 132 9.00 -29.93 2.69
C ALA A 132 7.77 -29.41 3.48
N GLY A 133 6.83 -30.29 3.86
CA GLY A 133 5.89 -30.19 5.00
C GLY A 133 4.98 -28.96 5.12
N ARG A 134 4.95 -28.04 4.14
CA ARG A 134 4.10 -26.85 4.15
C ARG A 134 3.31 -26.75 2.85
N LEU A 135 1.99 -26.62 3.01
CA LEU A 135 1.06 -26.18 1.97
C LEU A 135 1.56 -24.88 1.32
N ILE A 136 1.32 -24.75 0.01
CA ILE A 136 1.53 -23.51 -0.70
C ILE A 136 0.67 -22.43 -0.03
N ASN A 137 1.31 -21.45 0.58
CA ASN A 137 0.59 -20.25 0.99
C ASN A 137 0.25 -19.50 -0.30
N ILE A 138 -1.02 -19.49 -0.68
CA ILE A 138 -1.52 -18.82 -1.89
C ILE A 138 -1.20 -17.31 -1.86
N ASP A 139 -1.03 -16.73 -0.66
CA ASP A 139 -0.60 -15.34 -0.48
C ASP A 139 0.92 -15.11 -0.65
N ALA A 140 1.70 -16.18 -0.76
CA ALA A 140 3.15 -16.15 -0.79
C ALA A 140 3.73 -17.16 -1.80
N ASP A 141 3.19 -17.18 -3.02
CA ASP A 141 4.00 -17.65 -4.14
C ASP A 141 5.10 -16.62 -4.38
N THR A 142 6.22 -16.83 -3.68
CA THR A 142 7.42 -16.00 -3.74
C THR A 142 7.88 -15.81 -5.18
N GLU A 143 7.70 -16.81 -6.04
CA GLU A 143 8.03 -16.74 -7.46
C GLU A 143 7.09 -15.81 -8.23
N SER A 144 5.77 -15.87 -8.02
CA SER A 144 4.85 -14.86 -8.58
C SER A 144 5.17 -13.43 -8.12
N LYS A 145 5.60 -13.22 -6.87
CA LYS A 145 6.02 -11.90 -6.39
C LYS A 145 7.32 -11.44 -7.03
N LYS A 146 8.30 -12.33 -7.17
CA LYS A 146 9.58 -12.05 -7.86
C LYS A 146 9.36 -11.72 -9.33
N LEU A 147 8.53 -12.50 -10.04
CA LEU A 147 8.19 -12.25 -11.44
C LEU A 147 7.50 -10.90 -11.64
N ARG A 148 6.50 -10.57 -10.80
CA ARG A 148 5.87 -9.24 -10.82
C ARG A 148 6.86 -8.11 -10.55
N ARG A 149 7.76 -8.30 -9.58
CA ARG A 149 8.82 -7.32 -9.28
C ARG A 149 9.76 -7.13 -10.48
N ALA A 150 10.25 -8.23 -11.06
CA ALA A 150 11.15 -8.21 -12.20
C ALA A 150 10.50 -7.61 -13.47
N GLN A 151 9.23 -7.92 -13.72
CA GLN A 151 8.49 -7.32 -14.83
C GLN A 151 8.32 -5.81 -14.63
N ARG A 152 7.93 -5.37 -13.43
CA ARG A 152 7.81 -3.95 -13.11
C ARG A 152 9.15 -3.22 -13.14
N GLU A 153 10.24 -3.89 -12.76
CA GLU A 153 11.61 -3.37 -12.87
C GLU A 153 11.99 -3.13 -14.35
N ARG A 154 11.64 -4.06 -15.25
CA ARG A 154 11.86 -3.89 -16.71
C ARG A 154 11.05 -2.72 -17.28
N GLU A 155 9.76 -2.64 -16.95
CA GLU A 155 8.89 -1.54 -17.39
C GLU A 155 9.41 -0.17 -16.92
N LEU A 156 10.01 -0.12 -15.73
CA LEU A 156 10.57 1.13 -15.19
C LEU A 156 11.95 1.45 -15.76
N ALA A 157 12.77 0.44 -16.07
CA ALA A 157 14.03 0.61 -16.78
C ALA A 157 13.79 1.15 -18.21
N GLU A 158 12.76 0.68 -18.91
CA GLU A 158 12.37 1.23 -20.22
C GLU A 158 11.92 2.70 -20.15
N ARG A 159 11.43 3.15 -18.99
CA ARG A 159 11.02 4.53 -18.73
C ARG A 159 12.13 5.41 -18.17
N GLN A 160 13.29 4.85 -17.84
CA GLN A 160 14.44 5.65 -17.42
C GLN A 160 14.92 6.47 -18.61
N ARG A 161 14.76 7.79 -18.51
CA ARG A 161 15.19 8.74 -19.53
C ARG A 161 16.51 9.35 -19.16
N ALA A 162 17.31 9.67 -20.18
CA ALA A 162 18.38 10.63 -20.02
C ALA A 162 17.82 11.95 -19.44
N LEU A 163 18.63 12.66 -18.67
CA LEU A 163 18.28 14.02 -18.28
C LEU A 163 18.20 14.91 -19.54
N PRO A 164 17.35 15.95 -19.55
CA PRO A 164 17.25 16.86 -20.68
C PRO A 164 18.56 17.63 -20.91
N GLU A 165 18.78 18.11 -22.14
CA GLU A 165 19.96 18.93 -22.46
C GLU A 165 19.84 20.38 -21.97
N ARG A 166 18.60 20.83 -21.72
CA ARG A 166 18.30 22.17 -21.19
C ARG A 166 18.88 22.34 -19.79
N ARG A 167 19.38 23.55 -19.51
CA ARG A 167 19.84 23.94 -18.17
C ARG A 167 18.75 24.72 -17.40
N TYR A 168 18.74 24.54 -16.09
CA TYR A 168 17.72 25.08 -15.19
C TYR A 168 18.33 25.92 -14.08
N GLY A 169 17.68 27.05 -13.77
CA GLY A 169 18.00 27.87 -12.60
C GLY A 169 17.36 27.33 -11.31
N VAL A 170 16.31 26.51 -11.44
CA VAL A 170 15.58 25.90 -10.32
C VAL A 170 15.42 24.41 -10.56
N ILE A 171 15.89 23.59 -9.62
CA ILE A 171 15.69 22.14 -9.62
C ILE A 171 14.91 21.76 -8.36
N TYR A 172 13.81 21.04 -8.53
CA TYR A 172 13.02 20.44 -7.46
C TYR A 172 13.10 18.92 -7.57
N ALA A 173 13.43 18.23 -6.49
CA ALA A 173 13.69 16.79 -6.56
C ALA A 173 13.11 16.02 -5.36
N ASP A 174 12.48 14.89 -5.64
CA ASP A 174 12.01 13.90 -4.64
C ASP A 174 12.63 12.52 -4.90
N PRO A 175 13.90 12.29 -4.51
CA PRO A 175 14.59 11.06 -4.83
C PRO A 175 13.94 9.82 -4.23
N GLU A 176 14.04 8.69 -4.94
CA GLU A 176 13.50 7.41 -4.52
C GLU A 176 14.38 6.71 -3.45
N TRP A 177 14.49 7.31 -2.27
CA TRP A 177 15.32 6.84 -1.17
C TRP A 177 15.11 5.37 -0.81
N LYS A 178 16.18 4.55 -0.87
CA LYS A 178 16.15 3.19 -0.35
C LYS A 178 16.40 3.17 1.15
N HIS A 179 15.37 2.78 1.90
CA HIS A 179 15.49 2.55 3.33
C HIS A 179 15.92 1.10 3.62
N VAL A 180 16.92 0.93 4.50
CA VAL A 180 17.29 -0.41 5.01
C VAL A 180 16.58 -0.65 6.33
N PRO A 181 15.56 -1.53 6.40
CA PRO A 181 14.87 -1.82 7.65
C PRO A 181 15.73 -2.69 8.58
N TRP A 182 15.52 -2.54 9.89
CA TRP A 182 16.27 -3.25 10.94
C TRP A 182 15.83 -4.71 11.14
N SER A 183 14.73 -5.14 10.51
CA SER A 183 14.22 -6.53 10.59
C SER A 183 13.48 -6.95 9.32
N GLU A 184 13.40 -8.26 9.09
CA GLU A 184 12.63 -8.86 7.99
C GLU A 184 11.13 -8.49 8.04
N THR A 185 10.54 -8.37 9.24
CA THR A 185 9.14 -7.94 9.41
C THR A 185 8.92 -6.49 8.97
N GLY A 186 9.95 -5.63 9.09
CA GLY A 186 9.95 -4.24 8.61
C GLY A 186 9.86 -4.11 7.09
N MET A 187 10.26 -5.15 6.34
CA MET A 187 10.22 -5.15 4.87
C MET A 187 8.81 -5.03 4.32
N ARG A 188 7.76 -5.42 5.07
CA ARG A 188 6.35 -5.29 4.64
C ARG A 188 5.89 -3.84 4.47
N LYS A 189 6.60 -2.87 5.04
CA LYS A 189 6.29 -1.44 4.98
C LYS A 189 7.34 -0.62 4.23
N ALA A 190 8.32 -1.27 3.59
CA ALA A 190 9.37 -0.60 2.83
C ALA A 190 8.79 0.13 1.61
N ALA A 191 9.40 1.27 1.25
CA ALA A 191 9.06 2.05 0.06
C ALA A 191 9.18 1.21 -1.23
N ASP A 192 10.13 0.26 -1.27
CA ASP A 192 10.34 -0.73 -2.33
C ASP A 192 9.07 -1.52 -2.71
N ASN A 193 8.07 -1.61 -1.83
CA ASN A 193 6.81 -2.27 -2.13
C ASN A 193 5.87 -1.42 -3.00
N HIS A 194 6.12 -0.11 -3.10
CA HIS A 194 5.28 0.84 -3.83
C HIS A 194 5.93 1.28 -5.16
N TYR A 195 7.23 1.58 -5.15
CA TYR A 195 8.05 1.97 -6.31
C TYR A 195 9.51 1.50 -6.11
N PRO A 196 10.30 1.23 -7.16
CA PRO A 196 11.72 0.94 -7.01
C PRO A 196 12.45 2.11 -6.38
N THR A 197 13.31 1.79 -5.42
CA THR A 197 14.17 2.75 -4.73
C THR A 197 15.62 2.52 -5.10
N GLN A 198 16.43 3.56 -5.07
CA GLN A 198 17.85 3.50 -5.36
C GLN A 198 18.68 3.72 -4.10
N ALA A 199 19.86 3.08 -4.04
CA ALA A 199 20.83 3.37 -3.01
C ALA A 199 21.35 4.82 -3.17
N THR A 200 21.70 5.47 -2.06
CA THR A 200 22.20 6.85 -2.06
C THR A 200 23.35 7.05 -3.04
N ASP A 201 24.28 6.09 -3.12
CA ASP A 201 25.43 6.20 -4.02
C ASP A 201 25.03 6.21 -5.50
N GLU A 202 23.94 5.54 -5.89
CA GLU A 202 23.41 5.60 -7.26
C GLU A 202 22.71 6.95 -7.52
N ILE A 203 22.00 7.49 -6.53
CA ILE A 203 21.40 8.83 -6.63
C ILE A 203 22.49 9.90 -6.79
N CYS A 204 23.59 9.80 -6.03
CA CYS A 204 24.74 10.70 -6.14
C CYS A 204 25.39 10.71 -7.53
N LYS A 205 25.36 9.59 -8.26
CA LYS A 205 25.95 9.48 -9.61
C LYS A 205 25.13 10.16 -10.71
N ARG A 206 23.88 10.56 -10.43
CA ARG A 206 23.05 11.22 -11.44
C ARG A 206 23.72 12.51 -11.91
N PRO A 207 23.77 12.80 -13.21
CA PRO A 207 24.40 14.01 -13.75
C PRO A 207 23.53 15.27 -13.56
N VAL A 208 22.89 15.44 -12.40
CA VAL A 208 22.03 16.60 -12.10
C VAL A 208 22.83 17.91 -12.14
N GLY A 209 24.13 17.85 -11.82
CA GLY A 209 25.02 19.00 -11.97
C GLY A 209 25.16 19.49 -13.42
N GLU A 210 24.97 18.61 -14.41
CA GLU A 210 25.09 18.94 -15.83
C GLU A 210 23.89 19.73 -16.36
N ILE A 211 22.69 19.51 -15.80
CA ILE A 211 21.45 20.24 -16.16
C ILE A 211 21.20 21.47 -15.30
N ALA A 212 22.02 21.72 -14.29
CA ALA A 212 21.91 22.95 -13.51
C ALA A 212 22.59 24.12 -14.25
N GLU A 213 22.10 25.34 -14.04
CA GLU A 213 22.75 26.59 -14.45
C GLU A 213 23.87 27.03 -13.50
N GLN A 214 24.78 27.91 -13.94
CA GLN A 214 25.88 28.39 -13.07
C GLN A 214 25.37 28.92 -11.73
N ASP A 215 24.31 29.74 -11.79
CA ASP A 215 23.54 30.23 -10.65
C ASP A 215 22.25 29.43 -10.55
N CYS A 216 22.19 28.51 -9.60
CA CYS A 216 21.09 27.55 -9.49
C CYS A 216 20.73 27.26 -8.03
N VAL A 217 19.43 27.05 -7.79
CA VAL A 217 18.89 26.54 -6.53
C VAL A 217 18.40 25.11 -6.70
N LEU A 218 18.67 24.28 -5.71
CA LEU A 218 18.14 22.93 -5.56
C LEU A 218 17.23 22.88 -4.34
N PHE A 219 16.00 22.45 -4.56
CA PHE A 219 15.04 22.07 -3.53
C PHE A 219 14.95 20.54 -3.49
N LEU A 220 15.44 19.92 -2.42
CA LEU A 220 15.59 18.46 -2.32
C LEU A 220 14.78 17.91 -1.14
N TRP A 221 13.80 17.05 -1.44
CA TRP A 221 13.06 16.34 -0.40
C TRP A 221 13.91 15.28 0.29
N ALA A 222 13.82 15.25 1.61
CA ALA A 222 14.38 14.22 2.44
C ALA A 222 13.36 13.78 3.49
N THR A 223 13.22 12.46 3.66
CA THR A 223 12.64 11.97 4.92
C THR A 223 13.65 12.19 6.04
N VAL A 224 13.18 12.40 7.27
CA VAL A 224 14.04 12.71 8.43
C VAL A 224 15.26 11.78 8.56
N PRO A 225 15.16 10.44 8.47
CA PRO A 225 16.34 9.58 8.57
C PRO A 225 17.30 9.69 7.38
N MET A 226 16.84 10.18 6.23
CA MET A 226 17.66 10.37 5.02
C MET A 226 18.33 11.73 4.97
N LEU A 227 18.23 12.57 6.02
CA LEU A 227 18.90 13.87 6.05
C LEU A 227 20.42 13.76 5.77
N PRO A 228 21.19 12.84 6.39
CA PRO A 228 22.61 12.70 6.09
C PRO A 228 22.89 12.35 4.62
N ASP A 229 22.11 11.44 4.05
CA ASP A 229 22.19 11.01 2.65
C ASP A 229 21.81 12.13 1.69
N ALA A 230 20.78 12.92 2.00
CA ALA A 230 20.36 14.06 1.20
C ALA A 230 21.45 15.14 1.14
N LEU A 231 22.15 15.40 2.26
CA LEU A 231 23.30 16.31 2.26
C LEU A 231 24.46 15.79 1.39
N ARG A 232 24.70 14.46 1.38
CA ARG A 232 25.68 13.83 0.48
C ARG A 232 25.27 14.00 -0.98
N VAL A 233 24.01 13.79 -1.31
CA VAL A 233 23.46 13.97 -2.66
C VAL A 233 23.61 15.42 -3.13
N MET A 234 23.26 16.40 -2.29
CA MET A 234 23.46 17.81 -2.63
C MET A 234 24.92 18.12 -2.95
N ALA A 235 25.85 17.62 -2.13
CA ALA A 235 27.28 17.80 -2.37
C ALA A 235 27.74 17.14 -3.68
N ALA A 236 27.30 15.92 -3.97
CA ALA A 236 27.63 15.21 -5.20
C ALA A 236 27.11 15.94 -6.45
N TRP A 237 25.93 16.56 -6.36
CA TRP A 237 25.35 17.38 -7.43
C TRP A 237 25.90 18.81 -7.47
N SER A 238 26.94 19.11 -6.69
CA SER A 238 27.61 20.42 -6.62
C SER A 238 26.74 21.57 -6.05
N PHE A 239 25.81 21.25 -5.15
CA PHE A 239 25.02 22.22 -4.40
C PHE A 239 25.50 22.30 -2.95
N LYS A 240 25.71 23.53 -2.46
CA LYS A 240 26.02 23.76 -1.05
C LYS A 240 24.71 23.96 -0.30
N TYR A 241 24.48 23.15 0.74
CA TYR A 241 23.33 23.32 1.64
C TYR A 241 23.29 24.73 2.26
N ARG A 242 22.07 25.26 2.45
CA ARG A 242 21.82 26.57 3.07
C ARG A 242 20.90 26.46 4.27
N SER A 243 19.69 25.95 4.07
CA SER A 243 18.66 25.81 5.09
C SER A 243 17.64 24.74 4.65
N HIS A 244 16.52 24.64 5.36
CA HIS A 244 15.40 23.78 4.95
C HIS A 244 14.07 24.32 5.44
N ALA A 245 13.00 23.88 4.79
CA ALA A 245 11.64 23.98 5.27
C ALA A 245 11.16 22.62 5.81
N VAL A 246 10.13 22.67 6.67
CA VAL A 246 9.50 21.51 7.30
C VAL A 246 8.06 21.42 6.82
N TRP A 247 7.70 20.29 6.21
CA TRP A 247 6.30 19.92 6.05
C TRP A 247 5.83 19.20 7.30
N ARG A 248 5.08 19.89 8.17
CA ARG A 248 4.33 19.26 9.26
C ARG A 248 3.10 18.57 8.66
N LYS A 249 3.08 17.24 8.76
CA LYS A 249 2.04 16.38 8.20
C LYS A 249 0.79 16.37 9.07
N ILE A 250 -0.32 16.88 8.53
CA ILE A 250 -1.63 16.76 9.18
C ILE A 250 -2.26 15.44 8.74
N TYR A 251 -2.41 14.50 9.69
CA TYR A 251 -3.08 13.22 9.45
C TYR A 251 -4.56 13.29 9.86
N PRO A 252 -5.45 12.55 9.17
CA PRO A 252 -6.83 12.42 9.60
C PRO A 252 -6.94 11.64 10.92
N GLY A 253 -7.74 12.15 11.86
CA GLY A 253 -8.03 11.49 13.13
C GLY A 253 -6.81 11.39 14.06
N LYS A 254 -6.63 10.23 14.69
CA LYS A 254 -5.56 9.99 15.68
C LYS A 254 -4.27 9.40 15.07
N GLN A 255 -4.16 9.35 13.74
CA GLN A 255 -3.00 8.78 13.09
C GLN A 255 -1.74 9.63 13.37
N GLN A 256 -0.61 8.95 13.53
CA GLN A 256 0.70 9.55 13.76
C GLN A 256 1.73 8.85 12.88
N GLY A 257 2.82 9.57 12.60
CA GLY A 257 3.98 9.08 11.89
C GLY A 257 4.71 7.97 12.63
N MET A 258 5.54 7.25 11.88
CA MET A 258 6.38 6.17 12.42
C MET A 258 7.74 6.71 12.88
N GLY A 259 8.48 5.93 13.64
CA GLY A 259 9.85 6.23 14.05
C GLY A 259 10.24 5.50 15.32
N TYR A 260 11.54 5.26 15.50
CA TYR A 260 12.07 4.51 16.65
C TYR A 260 12.19 5.38 17.90
N TRP A 261 12.68 6.61 17.76
CA TRP A 261 12.92 7.55 18.86
C TRP A 261 11.78 8.55 19.02
N PHE A 262 11.30 9.10 17.90
CA PHE A 262 10.20 10.06 17.84
C PHE A 262 9.17 9.63 16.82
N ARG A 263 7.93 10.09 17.00
CA ARG A 263 6.89 9.98 15.97
C ARG A 263 7.19 11.01 14.88
N ILE A 264 7.62 10.53 13.70
CA ILE A 264 8.02 11.40 12.60
C ILE A 264 6.78 11.91 11.85
N ASN A 265 6.27 13.05 12.31
CA ASN A 265 5.12 13.75 11.73
C ASN A 265 5.53 14.84 10.73
N HIS A 266 6.74 14.79 10.18
CA HIS A 266 7.19 15.78 9.22
C HIS A 266 8.14 15.22 8.17
N GLU A 267 8.28 15.94 7.08
CA GLU A 267 9.33 15.77 6.06
C GLU A 267 10.10 17.08 5.88
N LEU A 268 11.31 16.98 5.33
CA LEU A 268 12.20 18.11 5.13
C LEU A 268 12.29 18.43 3.64
N LEU A 269 12.18 19.71 3.28
CA LEU A 269 12.58 20.22 1.98
C LEU A 269 13.86 21.03 2.16
N LEU A 270 14.99 20.45 1.78
CA LEU A 270 16.29 21.11 1.88
C LEU A 270 16.45 22.12 0.74
N ILE A 271 17.10 23.25 1.01
CA ILE A 271 17.52 24.20 -0.01
C ILE A 271 19.04 24.26 -0.09
N GLY A 272 19.57 24.06 -1.30
CA GLY A 272 20.98 24.22 -1.63
C GLY A 272 21.17 25.16 -2.79
N THR A 273 22.33 25.82 -2.84
CA THR A 273 22.65 26.74 -3.92
C THR A 273 24.00 26.45 -4.54
N ARG A 274 24.09 26.81 -5.82
CA ARG A 274 25.29 26.87 -6.63
C ARG A 274 25.40 28.27 -7.23
N GLY A 275 26.63 28.76 -7.39
CA GLY A 275 26.89 30.12 -7.86
C GLY A 275 26.31 31.18 -6.92
N THR A 276 25.80 32.26 -7.52
CA THR A 276 25.28 33.47 -6.88
C THR A 276 23.81 33.68 -7.22
N ILE A 277 22.97 32.67 -6.96
CA ILE A 277 21.52 32.80 -7.12
C ILE A 277 20.93 33.72 -6.03
N PRO A 278 20.04 34.68 -6.37
CA PRO A 278 19.44 35.57 -5.39
C PRO A 278 18.56 34.79 -4.40
N CYS A 279 18.66 35.15 -3.12
CA CYS A 279 17.65 34.80 -2.14
C CYS A 279 16.46 35.78 -2.24
N PRO A 280 15.28 35.42 -1.70
CA PRO A 280 14.12 36.32 -1.67
C PRO A 280 14.46 37.65 -0.98
N ALA A 281 13.82 38.74 -1.43
CA ALA A 281 14.08 40.05 -0.85
C ALA A 281 13.70 40.07 0.64
N PRO A 282 14.36 40.91 1.47
CA PRO A 282 14.00 41.03 2.88
C PRO A 282 12.51 41.35 3.05
N GLY A 283 11.80 40.50 3.79
CA GLY A 283 10.35 40.64 4.02
C GLY A 283 9.46 39.78 3.12
N GLU A 284 10.02 39.20 2.04
CA GLU A 284 9.31 38.26 1.17
C GLU A 284 9.53 36.79 1.58
N ASN A 285 10.33 36.57 2.62
CA ASN A 285 10.61 35.22 3.12
C ASN A 285 9.35 34.59 3.73
N TRP A 286 8.98 33.43 3.20
CA TRP A 286 7.93 32.60 3.78
C TRP A 286 8.40 31.94 5.08
N GLY A 287 7.44 31.58 5.93
CA GLY A 287 7.70 30.76 7.11
C GLY A 287 8.28 29.39 6.73
N SER A 288 9.20 28.87 7.55
CA SER A 288 9.87 27.60 7.28
C SER A 288 9.04 26.36 7.65
N VAL A 289 7.86 26.52 8.26
CA VAL A 289 6.99 25.42 8.68
C VAL A 289 5.66 25.50 7.92
N PHE A 290 5.36 24.44 7.20
CA PHE A 290 4.13 24.29 6.40
C PHE A 290 3.27 23.20 7.02
N GLU A 291 2.05 23.53 7.43
CA GLU A 291 1.09 22.57 7.97
C GLU A 291 0.12 22.13 6.88
N GLU A 292 0.38 20.98 6.24
CA GLU A 292 -0.38 20.52 5.09
C GLU A 292 -0.87 19.07 5.29
N PRO A 293 -2.08 18.72 4.81
CA PRO A 293 -2.64 17.39 4.96
C PRO A 293 -1.86 16.34 4.16
N VAL A 294 -1.80 15.12 4.70
CA VAL A 294 -1.19 13.98 3.98
C VAL A 294 -2.13 13.51 2.87
N GLY A 295 -1.66 13.56 1.63
CA GLY A 295 -2.38 13.07 0.45
C GLY A 295 -2.12 11.60 0.13
N LYS A 296 -2.18 11.26 -1.17
CA LYS A 296 -1.80 9.93 -1.69
C LYS A 296 -0.33 9.62 -1.33
N HIS A 297 0.04 8.33 -1.30
CA HIS A 297 1.35 7.89 -0.83
C HIS A 297 2.50 8.62 -1.53
N SER A 298 3.34 9.31 -0.75
CA SER A 298 4.49 10.11 -1.19
C SER A 298 4.16 11.34 -2.05
N ALA A 299 2.89 11.73 -2.21
CA ALA A 299 2.52 12.98 -2.87
C ALA A 299 2.88 14.17 -1.98
N LYS A 300 3.62 15.13 -2.54
CA LYS A 300 4.06 16.36 -1.86
C LYS A 300 3.01 17.47 -2.02
N PRO A 301 2.82 18.37 -1.04
CA PRO A 301 1.80 19.42 -1.12
C PRO A 301 2.11 20.49 -2.17
N ASP A 302 1.05 21.01 -2.81
CA ASP A 302 1.14 22.04 -3.85
C ASP A 302 1.75 23.35 -3.34
N ARG A 303 1.61 23.64 -2.04
CA ARG A 303 2.21 24.79 -1.36
C ARG A 303 3.72 24.94 -1.58
N PHE A 304 4.44 23.85 -1.73
CA PHE A 304 5.89 23.92 -1.96
C PHE A 304 6.21 24.37 -3.39
N TYR A 305 5.35 24.06 -4.36
CA TYR A 305 5.50 24.63 -5.70
C TYR A 305 5.21 26.12 -5.71
N GLU A 306 4.12 26.55 -5.04
CA GLU A 306 3.76 27.97 -4.90
C GLU A 306 4.91 28.78 -4.27
N LEU A 307 5.54 28.24 -3.22
CA LEU A 307 6.72 28.83 -2.60
C LEU A 307 7.85 29.04 -3.62
N ILE A 308 8.17 27.99 -4.38
CA ILE A 308 9.29 28.03 -5.33
C ILE A 308 8.99 28.99 -6.49
N GLU A 309 7.74 29.00 -6.97
CA GLU A 309 7.26 29.91 -8.01
C GLU A 309 7.28 31.37 -7.57
N ALA A 310 6.90 31.65 -6.32
CA ALA A 310 6.96 32.99 -5.75
C ALA A 310 8.41 33.50 -5.63
N TYR A 311 9.35 32.63 -5.25
CA TYR A 311 10.77 33.00 -5.13
C TYR A 311 11.47 33.14 -6.48
N PHE A 312 11.07 32.35 -7.48
CA PHE A 312 11.76 32.27 -8.77
C PHE A 312 10.77 32.28 -9.94
N PRO A 313 9.98 33.35 -10.13
CA PRO A 313 8.93 33.38 -11.16
C PRO A 313 9.49 33.18 -12.57
N ASN A 314 10.64 33.78 -12.86
CA ASN A 314 11.18 33.90 -14.22
C ASN A 314 12.21 32.83 -14.60
N LEU A 315 12.71 32.04 -13.64
CA LEU A 315 13.74 31.04 -13.93
C LEU A 315 13.11 29.77 -14.52
N PRO A 316 13.77 29.11 -15.51
CA PRO A 316 13.40 27.78 -15.94
C PRO A 316 13.49 26.78 -14.77
N LYS A 317 12.47 25.93 -14.66
CA LYS A 317 12.29 25.00 -13.54
C LYS A 317 12.12 23.57 -14.05
N ILE A 318 12.69 22.62 -13.33
CA ILE A 318 12.48 21.20 -13.56
C ILE A 318 12.15 20.48 -12.26
N GLU A 319 11.18 19.57 -12.32
CA GLU A 319 10.92 18.58 -11.28
C GLU A 319 11.55 17.23 -11.67
N LEU A 320 12.47 16.76 -10.84
CA LEU A 320 13.04 15.41 -10.91
C LEU A 320 12.24 14.46 -10.04
N ASN A 321 11.98 13.26 -10.57
CA ASN A 321 11.05 12.28 -10.01
C ASN A 321 9.58 12.76 -10.02
N ALA A 322 9.23 13.59 -11.00
CA ALA A 322 7.87 14.10 -11.18
C ALA A 322 6.85 12.99 -11.42
N ARG A 323 5.64 13.18 -10.89
CA ARG A 323 4.50 12.27 -11.09
C ARG A 323 3.29 12.91 -11.78
N ARG A 324 3.36 14.22 -12.02
CA ARG A 324 2.32 15.03 -12.65
C ARG A 324 2.96 16.15 -13.44
N GLU A 325 2.20 16.70 -14.38
CA GLU A 325 2.56 17.89 -15.12
C GLU A 325 2.22 19.11 -14.27
N ARG A 326 3.01 20.17 -14.43
CA ARG A 326 2.72 21.48 -13.85
C ARG A 326 3.15 22.55 -14.85
N LEU A 327 2.26 23.49 -15.12
CA LEU A 327 2.52 24.59 -16.03
C LEU A 327 3.76 25.37 -15.56
N GLY A 328 4.68 25.65 -16.49
CA GLY A 328 5.94 26.35 -16.20
C GLY A 328 7.06 25.47 -15.61
N TRP A 329 6.84 24.15 -15.53
CA TRP A 329 7.83 23.18 -15.07
C TRP A 329 8.07 22.10 -16.12
N ASP A 330 9.34 21.85 -16.41
CA ASP A 330 9.73 20.63 -17.10
C ASP A 330 9.66 19.46 -16.10
N ALA A 331 9.30 18.26 -16.57
CA ALA A 331 9.09 17.09 -15.72
C ALA A 331 10.00 15.94 -16.18
N TRP A 332 10.68 15.31 -15.21
CA TRP A 332 11.55 14.16 -15.46
C TRP A 332 11.34 13.07 -14.41
N GLY A 333 11.33 11.81 -14.83
CA GLY A 333 11.23 10.64 -13.95
C GLY A 333 10.46 9.47 -14.57
N ASN A 334 10.57 8.29 -13.96
CA ASN A 334 9.95 7.06 -14.51
C ASN A 334 8.40 7.09 -14.51
N GLU A 335 7.82 7.97 -13.70
CA GLU A 335 6.37 8.20 -13.58
C GLU A 335 5.97 9.59 -14.12
N SER A 336 6.90 10.30 -14.77
CA SER A 336 6.63 11.62 -15.34
C SER A 336 5.63 11.49 -16.50
N PRO A 337 4.72 12.46 -16.67
CA PRO A 337 3.88 12.53 -17.87
C PRO A 337 4.72 12.59 -19.14
N GLN A 338 4.16 12.03 -20.21
CA GLN A 338 4.80 12.06 -21.51
C GLN A 338 4.42 13.34 -22.23
N PRO A 339 5.38 14.06 -22.85
CA PRO A 339 5.00 15.09 -23.79
C PRO A 339 4.15 14.40 -24.86
N THR A 340 2.87 14.74 -24.89
CA THR A 340 1.99 14.35 -25.99
C THR A 340 2.51 15.06 -27.22
N ASP A 341 2.63 14.39 -28.37
CA ASP A 341 3.01 15.00 -29.66
C ASP A 341 2.00 16.08 -30.17
N ALA A 342 1.09 16.54 -29.32
CA ALA A 342 0.32 17.75 -29.55
C ALA A 342 1.24 18.96 -29.31
N VAL A 343 1.75 19.50 -30.43
CA VAL A 343 2.29 20.86 -30.50
C VAL A 343 1.19 21.80 -30.01
N GLY A 344 1.21 22.15 -28.73
CA GLY A 344 0.47 23.31 -28.23
C GLY A 344 1.14 24.54 -28.80
N GLU A 345 0.50 25.17 -29.79
CA GLU A 345 0.96 26.47 -30.30
C GLU A 345 1.16 27.43 -29.13
N ALA A 346 2.32 28.06 -29.08
CA ALA A 346 2.64 29.07 -28.09
C ALA A 346 1.57 30.16 -28.17
N ILE A 347 0.91 30.43 -27.04
CA ILE A 347 0.01 31.57 -26.91
C ILE A 347 0.91 32.81 -26.91
N ASP A 348 0.80 33.63 -27.95
CA ASP A 348 1.60 34.85 -28.08
C ASP A 348 1.09 35.92 -27.11
N HIS A 349 2.02 36.61 -26.46
CA HIS A 349 1.75 37.65 -25.46
C HIS A 349 2.31 38.98 -25.95
N ASP A 350 1.58 40.06 -25.69
CA ASP A 350 2.10 41.41 -25.92
C ASP A 350 3.28 41.68 -24.97
N PRO A 351 4.49 41.97 -25.48
CA PRO A 351 5.69 42.12 -24.65
C PRO A 351 5.74 43.39 -23.80
N GLU A 352 4.86 44.38 -24.00
CA GLU A 352 4.78 45.58 -23.16
C GLU A 352 3.70 45.49 -22.07
N THR A 353 2.62 44.76 -22.29
CA THR A 353 1.46 44.73 -21.39
C THR A 353 1.22 43.38 -20.71
N GLY A 354 1.74 42.28 -21.28
CA GLY A 354 1.54 40.92 -20.77
C GLY A 354 0.14 40.35 -21.03
N GLU A 355 -0.70 41.01 -21.83
CA GLU A 355 -2.03 40.52 -22.20
C GLU A 355 -1.94 39.41 -23.27
N ILE A 356 -2.85 38.43 -23.17
CA ILE A 356 -3.00 37.32 -24.13
C ILE A 356 -3.74 37.83 -25.37
N ILE A 357 -3.14 37.70 -26.56
CA ILE A 357 -3.79 38.04 -27.83
C ILE A 357 -4.56 36.80 -28.31
N ASP A 358 -5.83 36.68 -27.92
CA ASP A 358 -6.69 35.57 -28.37
C ASP A 358 -7.07 35.75 -29.84
N GLY A 359 -6.40 35.02 -30.73
CA GLY A 359 -6.73 34.93 -32.15
C GLY A 359 -8.06 34.20 -32.38
N GLU A 360 -8.90 34.78 -33.22
CA GLU A 360 -10.29 34.38 -33.52
C GLU A 360 -10.46 32.89 -33.88
N ARG A 361 -11.43 32.24 -33.22
CA ARG A 361 -11.91 30.89 -33.55
C ARG A 361 -12.74 30.92 -34.85
N TYR A 362 -12.30 30.17 -35.86
CA TYR A 362 -13.14 29.80 -36.99
C TYR A 362 -14.32 28.92 -36.53
N SER A 363 -15.52 29.36 -36.87
CA SER A 363 -16.79 28.67 -36.73
C SER A 363 -16.88 27.41 -37.60
N ILE A 364 -17.35 26.29 -37.05
CA ILE A 364 -18.16 25.34 -37.80
C ILE A 364 -19.57 25.40 -37.21
N ALA A 365 -20.50 25.86 -38.03
CA ALA A 365 -21.91 25.88 -37.76
C ALA A 365 -22.46 24.45 -37.64
N ASP A 366 -23.28 24.19 -36.62
CA ASP A 366 -24.57 23.55 -36.89
C ASP A 366 -25.60 23.92 -35.82
N GLY A 367 -26.79 24.28 -36.28
CA GLY A 367 -27.76 25.08 -35.54
C GLY A 367 -28.62 24.33 -34.52
N ARG A 368 -29.14 25.10 -33.55
CA ARG A 368 -30.55 25.09 -33.14
C ARG A 368 -30.85 26.26 -32.20
N GLU A 369 -32.08 26.75 -32.38
CA GLU A 369 -32.62 28.04 -31.94
C GLU A 369 -32.82 28.18 -30.43
N GLU A 370 -32.62 29.43 -30.00
CA GLU A 370 -33.37 30.27 -29.05
C GLU A 370 -33.97 29.69 -27.75
N GLY A 371 -33.67 30.39 -26.65
CA GLY A 371 -34.34 30.24 -25.37
C GLY A 371 -33.71 31.08 -24.25
N THR A 372 -34.04 32.37 -24.27
CA THR A 372 -33.94 33.41 -23.22
C THR A 372 -33.93 32.93 -21.75
N GLU A 373 -33.00 33.45 -20.93
CA GLU A 373 -33.26 34.41 -19.82
C GLU A 373 -32.04 34.56 -18.91
N ALA A 374 -31.67 35.81 -18.65
CA ALA A 374 -30.65 36.22 -17.69
C ALA A 374 -31.25 36.30 -16.28
N GLN A 375 -30.51 35.83 -15.27
CA GLN A 375 -30.69 36.28 -13.90
C GLN A 375 -29.32 36.48 -13.23
N GLU A 376 -28.99 37.75 -13.05
CA GLU A 376 -28.03 38.24 -12.07
C GLU A 376 -28.46 37.79 -10.67
N ILE A 377 -27.54 37.24 -9.88
CA ILE A 377 -27.65 37.27 -8.43
C ILE A 377 -26.32 37.75 -7.85
N GLN A 378 -26.46 38.82 -7.09
CA GLN A 378 -25.44 39.61 -6.43
C GLN A 378 -24.73 38.84 -5.31
N SER A 379 -23.49 39.24 -5.11
CA SER A 379 -22.64 39.03 -3.95
C SER A 379 -23.30 39.47 -2.64
N ASP A 380 -23.13 38.68 -1.57
CA ASP A 380 -23.14 39.21 -0.21
C ASP A 380 -22.30 38.36 0.76
N GLY A 381 -21.40 39.05 1.47
CA GLY A 381 -21.26 38.89 2.92
C GLY A 381 -20.33 37.81 3.47
N ALA A 382 -19.03 38.10 3.54
CA ALA A 382 -18.17 37.56 4.59
C ALA A 382 -18.41 38.30 5.92
N PRO A 383 -18.27 37.64 7.09
CA PRO A 383 -17.92 38.33 8.32
C PRO A 383 -16.51 37.98 8.81
N ASP A 384 -15.73 39.05 8.92
CA ASP A 384 -14.51 39.26 9.67
C ASP A 384 -14.70 38.93 11.17
N ILE A 385 -13.82 38.12 11.74
CA ILE A 385 -13.61 38.09 13.20
C ILE A 385 -12.12 38.24 13.49
N ARG A 386 -11.78 39.45 13.93
CA ARG A 386 -10.48 39.84 14.49
C ARG A 386 -10.27 39.25 15.89
N ARG A 387 -9.06 38.71 16.05
CA ARG A 387 -8.08 38.87 17.15
C ARG A 387 -8.56 39.34 18.53
N SER A 388 -8.22 38.53 19.53
CA SER A 388 -7.56 38.91 20.81
C SER A 388 -7.19 37.60 21.51
N GLY A 389 -6.05 37.35 22.15
CA GLY A 389 -4.95 38.16 22.64
C GLY A 389 -4.33 37.38 23.81
N THR A 390 -2.99 37.41 23.91
CA THR A 390 -2.15 37.24 25.13
C THR A 390 -2.27 35.93 25.94
N CYS A 391 -1.23 35.11 25.99
CA CYS A 391 -0.02 35.24 26.86
C CYS A 391 -0.32 35.00 28.35
N GLY A 392 0.21 33.90 28.88
CA GLY A 392 0.26 33.60 30.30
C GLY A 392 1.21 32.44 30.57
N GLN A 393 2.47 32.75 30.89
CA GLN A 393 3.45 31.84 31.47
C GLN A 393 3.17 31.65 32.97
N ALA A 394 3.28 30.40 33.44
CA ALA A 394 3.75 29.94 34.75
C ALA A 394 3.62 28.40 34.72
N GLY A 395 4.49 27.54 35.25
CA GLY A 395 5.55 27.68 36.22
C GLY A 395 5.56 26.38 37.06
N ALA A 396 6.67 25.64 36.97
CA ALA A 396 7.27 24.70 37.93
C ALA A 396 6.45 23.62 38.66
N ALA A 397 6.99 22.39 38.54
CA ALA A 397 7.34 21.42 39.58
C ALA A 397 6.26 20.83 40.51
N GLY A 398 6.23 19.49 40.54
CA GLY A 398 5.57 18.68 41.55
C GLY A 398 5.89 17.20 41.31
N GLU A 399 6.98 16.72 41.91
CA GLU A 399 7.26 15.30 42.11
C GLU A 399 6.19 14.70 43.02
N GLU A 400 5.53 13.62 42.60
CA GLU A 400 4.90 12.69 43.54
C GLU A 400 5.22 11.25 43.14
N SER A 401 5.92 10.60 44.06
CA SER A 401 6.21 9.19 44.14
C SER A 401 4.99 8.46 44.70
N GLY A 402 4.44 7.52 43.93
CA GLY A 402 3.36 6.62 44.35
C GLY A 402 3.69 5.19 43.98
N GLY A 403 4.11 4.40 44.97
CA GLY A 403 4.48 3.01 44.80
C GLY A 403 3.29 2.06 44.63
N ARG A 404 3.50 1.10 43.73
CA ARG A 404 3.24 -0.35 43.87
C ARG A 404 1.78 -0.83 43.97
N GLU A 405 1.33 -1.47 42.89
CA GLU A 405 0.64 -2.75 43.02
C GLU A 405 1.05 -3.71 41.89
N VAL A 406 1.69 -4.80 42.28
CA VAL A 406 2.16 -5.87 41.39
C VAL A 406 1.06 -6.92 41.36
N ILE A 407 0.39 -7.07 40.21
CA ILE A 407 -0.61 -8.11 39.99
C ILE A 407 0.12 -9.43 39.76
N ALA A 408 -0.07 -10.39 40.67
CA ALA A 408 0.44 -11.76 40.55
C ALA A 408 -0.30 -12.53 39.44
N PRO A 409 0.36 -13.49 38.76
CA PRO A 409 -0.25 -14.27 37.70
C PRO A 409 -1.27 -15.28 38.23
N ALA A 410 -2.45 -15.29 37.62
CA ALA A 410 -3.50 -16.25 37.90
C ALA A 410 -3.05 -17.68 37.58
N THR A 411 -3.18 -18.56 38.57
CA THR A 411 -3.04 -20.01 38.48
C THR A 411 -4.12 -20.59 37.57
N VAL A 412 -3.71 -21.23 36.47
CA VAL A 412 -4.59 -22.07 35.64
C VAL A 412 -4.78 -23.40 36.37
N THR A 413 -5.93 -23.59 37.00
CA THR A 413 -6.37 -24.88 37.51
C THR A 413 -6.82 -25.77 36.36
N ALA A 414 -6.20 -26.95 36.24
CA ALA A 414 -6.59 -28.01 35.32
C ALA A 414 -8.04 -28.42 35.55
N ALA A 415 -8.90 -28.20 34.55
CA ALA A 415 -10.23 -28.79 34.51
C ALA A 415 -10.11 -30.27 34.15
N THR A 416 -10.80 -31.07 34.96
CA THR A 416 -10.92 -32.52 34.95
C THR A 416 -11.39 -33.09 33.61
N ALA A 417 -10.71 -34.16 33.20
CA ALA A 417 -11.13 -35.04 32.12
C ALA A 417 -12.45 -35.74 32.48
N GLY A 418 -13.46 -35.54 31.65
CA GLY A 418 -14.72 -36.27 31.67
C GLY A 418 -15.56 -35.82 30.48
N GLU A 419 -16.04 -36.77 29.69
CA GLU A 419 -16.94 -36.62 28.52
C GLU A 419 -16.25 -36.32 27.17
N ILE A 420 -15.48 -37.30 26.69
CA ILE A 420 -15.34 -37.57 25.26
C ILE A 420 -15.66 -39.06 25.05
N GLU A 421 -16.95 -39.39 24.90
CA GLU A 421 -17.37 -40.68 24.36
C GLU A 421 -17.86 -40.46 22.93
N GLU A 422 -17.04 -40.89 21.96
CA GLU A 422 -17.40 -41.79 20.85
C GLU A 422 -16.28 -41.76 19.80
N ILE A 423 -15.35 -42.71 19.92
CA ILE A 423 -14.34 -42.99 18.88
C ILE A 423 -14.96 -43.95 17.86
N PRO A 424 -15.01 -43.60 16.56
CA PRO A 424 -15.59 -44.46 15.52
C PRO A 424 -14.89 -45.84 15.41
N ALA A 425 -15.70 -46.88 15.17
CA ALA A 425 -15.32 -48.30 15.22
C ALA A 425 -14.14 -48.74 14.32
N PHE A 426 -13.65 -47.90 13.40
CA PHE A 426 -12.49 -48.22 12.55
C PHE A 426 -11.13 -48.03 13.24
N LEU A 427 -11.10 -47.53 14.49
CA LEU A 427 -9.89 -47.28 15.28
C LEU A 427 -9.54 -48.38 16.31
N ARG A 428 -10.27 -49.50 16.35
CA ARG A 428 -9.88 -50.66 17.20
C ARG A 428 -8.90 -51.56 16.44
N ARG A 429 -7.60 -51.46 16.74
CA ARG A 429 -6.59 -52.44 16.28
C ARG A 429 -6.73 -53.73 17.11
N GLY A 430 -6.73 -54.86 16.41
CA GLY A 430 -6.75 -56.20 16.99
C GLY A 430 -5.47 -56.54 17.75
N ASP A 431 -5.64 -57.38 18.75
CA ASP A 431 -4.64 -57.94 19.63
C ASP A 431 -3.56 -58.71 18.85
N ALA A 432 -2.31 -58.28 18.99
CA ALA A 432 -1.15 -59.11 18.77
C ALA A 432 -0.25 -58.98 20.00
N ALA A 433 -0.31 -60.01 20.84
CA ALA A 433 0.50 -60.16 22.04
C ALA A 433 2.00 -60.17 21.68
N CYS A 434 2.81 -59.42 22.44
CA CYS A 434 4.26 -59.58 22.47
C CYS A 434 4.64 -60.11 23.87
N PRO A 435 5.30 -61.29 23.99
CA PRO A 435 5.58 -61.89 25.27
C PRO A 435 6.76 -61.18 25.95
N VAL A 436 6.60 -60.98 27.26
CA VAL A 436 7.63 -60.48 28.17
C VAL A 436 8.47 -61.68 28.62
N GLU A 437 9.77 -61.67 28.32
CA GLU A 437 10.75 -62.42 29.11
C GLU A 437 11.75 -61.45 29.73
N GLY A 438 11.90 -61.55 31.04
CA GLY A 438 12.78 -60.71 31.83
C GLY A 438 14.04 -61.43 32.29
N ARG A 439 15.07 -60.63 32.58
CA ARG A 439 15.77 -60.53 33.86
C ARG A 439 16.66 -59.30 33.85
#